data_AF-A0A4V2VY98-F1
#
_entry.id   AF-A0A4V2VY98-F1
#
_cell.length_a   1.000
_cell.length_b   1.000
_cell.length_c   1.000
_cell.angle_alpha   90.00
_cell.angle_beta   90.00
_cell.angle_gamma   90.00
#
_symmetry.space_group_name_H-M   'P 1'
#
loop_
_entity.id
_entity.type
_entity.pdbx_description
1 polymer ?
#
loop_
_entity_poly.entity_id
_entity_poly.type
_entity_poly.pdbx_seq_one_letter_code
_entity_poly.pdbx_strand_id
1 'polypeptide(L)'
;MAVRRRGNTFQADFMIKGKRYRETFDTENAAKRWEMDTKEALAAGKPIPSVNNGRADSGHKIKTLQQLFEHVCKTHWKLKRSSETLIQSGKQCVDILGANFEVSEFSRLQYDLIIAELSEQELSNATINRKLAAMSVMIRAAVEIGALNRAPKVPLQEEGLGRTRFLTVDEETKLLKLFEKWGMDDVRAFTIFALDTGGRLSAMLGLGWGDFGEKLSTVTYWKDKKSPPRTLPLTERSKDELRKLKERYPDEPGPFRMFRSKNGVLRTHWDRAMTHLKLDDVVIHTLRHTCASRLVQRSVDLRRVQQWMGHRSIQTTLRYAHLAPSDLLGMAGVLEQHTQQQAVQAV
;
A
#
# COMPACT_ATOMS: atom_id res chain seq x y z
N MET A 1 39.81 8.60 29.43
CA MET A 1 39.35 7.41 28.67
C MET A 1 38.27 7.86 27.71
N ALA A 2 38.48 7.78 26.40
CA ALA A 2 37.50 8.25 25.41
C ALA A 2 36.46 7.17 25.03
N VAL A 3 36.67 5.93 25.44
CA VAL A 3 35.74 4.82 25.18
C VAL A 3 34.84 4.61 26.39
N ARG A 4 33.52 4.64 26.18
CA ARG A 4 32.50 4.40 27.21
C ARG A 4 31.49 3.34 26.77
N ARG A 5 31.03 2.50 27.69
CA ARG A 5 29.97 1.51 27.41
C ARG A 5 28.61 2.20 27.33
N ARG A 6 27.82 1.89 26.30
CA ARG A 6 26.45 2.40 26.09
C ARG A 6 25.52 1.22 25.79
N GLY A 7 24.90 0.66 26.83
CA GLY A 7 24.11 -0.57 26.71
C GLY A 7 24.98 -1.77 26.37
N ASN A 8 24.69 -2.44 25.24
CA ASN A 8 25.45 -3.58 24.72
C ASN A 8 26.59 -3.21 23.76
N THR A 9 26.84 -1.92 23.53
CA THR A 9 27.91 -1.44 22.64
C THR A 9 28.89 -0.52 23.37
N PHE A 10 30.02 -0.22 22.74
CA PHE A 10 31.09 0.66 23.22
C PHE A 10 31.22 1.87 22.30
N GLN A 11 31.30 3.07 22.86
CA GLN A 11 31.36 4.32 22.12
C GLN A 11 32.71 5.00 22.35
N ALA A 12 33.46 5.28 21.28
CA ALA A 12 34.62 6.17 21.31
C ALA A 12 34.16 7.62 21.07
N ASP A 13 34.51 8.53 21.97
CA ASP A 13 34.15 9.96 21.92
C ASP A 13 35.33 10.81 22.43
N PHE A 14 36.04 11.48 21.52
CA PHE A 14 37.20 12.32 21.84
C PHE A 14 37.27 13.58 20.96
N MET A 15 38.07 14.55 21.39
CA MET A 15 38.33 15.79 20.66
C MET A 15 39.81 15.91 20.32
N ILE A 16 40.12 16.28 19.07
CA ILE A 16 41.48 16.59 18.58
C ILE A 16 41.39 17.84 17.71
N LYS A 17 42.26 18.83 17.98
CA LYS A 17 42.30 20.13 17.26
C LYS A 17 40.92 20.80 17.10
N GLY A 18 40.10 20.77 18.17
CA GLY A 18 38.77 21.39 18.19
C GLY A 18 37.66 20.64 17.42
N LYS A 19 37.97 19.53 16.74
CA LYS A 19 36.96 18.66 16.11
C LYS A 19 36.67 17.45 16.99
N ARG A 20 35.38 17.15 17.13
CA ARG A 20 34.88 16.00 17.90
C ARG A 20 34.69 14.79 17.00
N TYR A 21 35.24 13.66 17.41
CA TYR A 21 35.12 12.38 16.74
C TYR A 21 34.34 11.43 17.64
N ARG A 22 33.27 10.83 17.09
CA ARG A 22 32.34 9.98 17.86
C ARG A 22 31.84 8.82 17.02
N GLU A 23 32.12 7.59 17.47
CA GLU A 23 31.64 6.35 16.82
C GLU A 23 31.33 5.23 17.82
N THR A 24 30.55 4.24 17.39
CA THR A 24 30.07 3.11 18.22
C THR A 24 30.45 1.75 17.66
N PHE A 25 30.92 0.85 18.53
CA PHE A 25 31.48 -0.46 18.20
C PHE A 25 30.88 -1.56 19.09
N ASP A 26 30.91 -2.80 18.60
CA ASP A 26 30.39 -3.96 19.34
C ASP A 26 31.34 -4.43 20.47
N THR A 27 32.64 -4.11 20.37
CA THR A 27 33.65 -4.52 21.36
C THR A 27 34.48 -3.34 21.85
N GLU A 28 34.90 -3.40 23.12
CA GLU A 28 35.75 -2.38 23.73
C GLU A 28 37.11 -2.26 23.02
N ASN A 29 37.67 -3.40 22.60
CA ASN A 29 38.95 -3.45 21.89
C ASN A 29 38.86 -2.79 20.50
N ALA A 30 37.75 -2.96 19.78
CA ALA A 30 37.56 -2.28 18.50
C ALA A 30 37.44 -0.76 18.68
N ALA A 31 36.72 -0.30 19.71
CA ALA A 31 36.61 1.12 20.02
C ALA A 31 37.96 1.75 20.41
N LYS A 32 38.78 1.03 21.19
CA LYS A 32 40.13 1.47 21.58
C LYS A 32 41.10 1.52 20.40
N ARG A 33 41.09 0.50 19.53
CA ARG A 33 41.92 0.47 18.31
C ARG A 33 41.58 1.64 17.40
N TRP A 34 40.30 1.87 17.13
CA TRP A 34 39.89 2.98 16.29
C TRP A 34 40.26 4.35 16.89
N GLU A 35 40.18 4.53 18.21
CA GLU A 35 40.68 5.73 18.88
C GLU A 35 42.18 5.94 18.63
N MET A 36 42.99 4.89 18.77
CA MET A 36 44.44 4.95 18.54
C MET A 36 44.77 5.22 17.07
N ASP A 37 44.19 4.46 16.15
CA ASP A 37 44.43 4.59 14.71
C ASP A 37 43.99 5.97 14.18
N THR A 38 42.90 6.52 14.72
CA THR A 38 42.44 7.87 14.36
C THR A 38 43.37 8.95 14.89
N LYS A 39 43.89 8.79 16.12
CA LYS A 39 44.91 9.69 16.69
C LYS A 39 46.20 9.66 15.88
N GLU A 40 46.64 8.48 15.48
CA GLU A 40 47.86 8.28 14.71
C GLU A 40 47.72 8.79 13.27
N ALA A 41 46.59 8.51 12.59
CA ALA A 41 46.31 9.02 11.25
C ALA A 41 46.27 10.56 11.22
N LEU A 42 45.66 11.19 12.24
CA LEU A 42 45.61 12.65 12.36
C LEU A 42 46.97 13.28 12.70
N ALA A 43 47.85 12.55 13.41
CA ALA A 43 49.23 12.97 13.66
C ALA A 43 50.10 12.85 12.40
N ALA A 44 49.88 11.82 11.59
CA ALA A 44 50.61 11.55 10.35
C ALA A 44 50.04 12.29 9.12
N GLY A 45 48.98 13.09 9.26
CA GLY A 45 48.32 13.79 8.16
C GLY A 45 47.60 12.88 7.15
N LYS A 46 47.33 11.62 7.53
CA LYS A 46 46.66 10.61 6.70
C LYS A 46 45.14 10.68 6.89
N PRO A 47 44.34 10.22 5.90
CA PRO A 47 42.89 10.14 6.04
C PRO A 47 42.50 9.22 7.21
N ILE A 48 41.42 9.61 7.90
CA ILE A 48 40.92 8.90 9.09
C ILE A 48 40.49 7.48 8.67
N PRO A 49 40.83 6.44 9.45
CA PRO A 49 40.40 5.07 9.16
C PRO A 49 38.88 4.98 9.04
N SER A 50 38.39 4.41 7.94
CA SER A 50 36.96 4.15 7.75
C SER A 50 36.47 3.23 8.86
N VAL A 51 35.37 3.62 9.51
CA VAL A 51 34.81 2.89 10.65
C VAL A 51 34.04 1.69 10.11
N ASN A 52 34.69 0.53 10.01
CA ASN A 52 33.98 -0.74 9.91
C ASN A 52 33.50 -1.10 11.32
N ASN A 53 32.21 -0.90 11.59
CA ASN A 53 31.53 -1.20 12.86
C ASN A 53 31.52 -2.71 13.16
N GLY A 54 32.68 -3.34 13.37
CA GLY A 54 32.78 -4.72 13.85
C GLY A 54 32.18 -5.81 12.94
N ARG A 55 31.59 -5.45 11.79
CA ARG A 55 31.23 -6.42 10.75
C ARG A 55 32.51 -6.83 10.06
N ALA A 56 33.06 -7.94 10.53
CA ALA A 56 34.18 -8.61 9.91
C ALA A 56 34.00 -8.63 8.39
N ASP A 57 35.10 -8.39 7.70
CA ASP A 57 35.29 -8.51 6.26
C ASP A 57 35.19 -10.00 5.87
N SER A 58 34.02 -10.60 6.11
CA SER A 58 33.68 -11.93 5.64
C SER A 58 33.48 -11.80 4.15
N GLY A 59 34.57 -11.95 3.39
CA GLY A 59 34.66 -11.73 1.94
C GLY A 59 33.31 -11.79 1.25
N HIS A 60 32.80 -10.62 0.87
CA HIS A 60 31.43 -10.47 0.38
C HIS A 60 31.23 -11.37 -0.83
N LYS A 61 30.51 -12.47 -0.63
CA LYS A 61 30.14 -13.38 -1.73
C LYS A 61 29.19 -12.70 -2.72
N ILE A 62 28.58 -11.58 -2.34
CA ILE A 62 27.65 -10.80 -3.16
C ILE A 62 28.31 -9.46 -3.46
N LYS A 63 28.83 -9.32 -4.68
CA LYS A 63 29.44 -8.07 -5.19
C LYS A 63 28.57 -7.40 -6.26
N THR A 64 27.87 -8.20 -7.06
CA THR A 64 27.08 -7.69 -8.18
C THR A 64 25.60 -7.56 -7.83
N LEU A 65 24.93 -6.67 -8.56
CA LEU A 65 23.51 -6.43 -8.40
C LEU A 65 22.67 -7.69 -8.71
N GLN A 66 23.11 -8.53 -9.66
CA GLN A 66 22.48 -9.82 -9.96
C GLN A 66 22.54 -10.79 -8.77
N GLN A 67 23.70 -10.93 -8.14
CA GLN A 67 23.87 -11.79 -6.96
C GLN A 67 22.99 -11.30 -5.79
N LEU A 68 22.89 -9.98 -5.63
CA LEU A 68 22.04 -9.37 -4.62
C LEU A 68 20.56 -9.64 -4.90
N PHE A 69 20.14 -9.51 -6.15
CA PHE A 69 18.77 -9.83 -6.57
C PHE A 69 18.40 -11.28 -6.28
N GLU A 70 19.26 -12.24 -6.63
CA GLU A 70 19.03 -13.67 -6.36
C GLU A 70 18.95 -13.98 -4.87
N HIS A 71 19.82 -13.35 -4.08
CA HIS A 71 19.78 -13.45 -2.63
C HIS A 71 18.43 -12.95 -2.09
N VAL A 72 18.01 -11.74 -2.47
CA VAL A 72 16.77 -11.10 -2.01
C VAL A 72 15.53 -11.87 -2.46
N CYS A 73 15.54 -12.43 -3.67
CA CYS A 73 14.49 -13.33 -4.15
C CYS A 73 14.29 -14.50 -3.18
N LYS A 74 15.37 -15.12 -2.73
CA LYS A 74 15.34 -16.29 -1.83
C LYS A 74 14.97 -15.92 -0.39
N THR A 75 15.48 -14.80 0.13
CA THR A 75 15.37 -14.44 1.55
C THR A 75 14.17 -13.55 1.87
N HIS A 76 13.92 -12.50 1.09
CA HIS A 76 12.91 -11.48 1.42
C HIS A 76 11.61 -11.64 0.64
N TRP A 77 11.67 -12.14 -0.60
CA TRP A 77 10.50 -12.15 -1.49
C TRP A 77 9.81 -13.50 -1.61
N LYS A 78 10.51 -14.64 -1.46
CA LYS A 78 9.95 -15.99 -1.63
C LYS A 78 8.65 -16.25 -0.86
N LEU A 79 8.55 -15.79 0.39
CA LEU A 79 7.38 -16.02 1.25
C LEU A 79 6.30 -14.94 1.13
N LYS A 80 6.52 -13.89 0.33
CA LYS A 80 5.54 -12.82 0.17
C LYS A 80 4.49 -13.20 -0.87
N ARG A 81 3.22 -12.90 -0.58
CA ARG A 81 2.09 -13.11 -1.52
C ARG A 81 2.22 -12.33 -2.84
N SER A 82 3.08 -11.31 -2.87
CA SER A 82 3.39 -10.48 -4.05
C SER A 82 4.80 -10.73 -4.56
N SER A 83 5.35 -11.92 -4.30
CA SER A 83 6.70 -12.33 -4.70
C SER A 83 6.95 -12.07 -6.17
N GLU A 84 6.06 -12.55 -7.05
CA GLU A 84 6.19 -12.42 -8.50
C GLU A 84 6.31 -10.95 -8.96
N THR A 85 5.42 -10.07 -8.48
CA THR A 85 5.48 -8.65 -8.83
C THR A 85 6.74 -7.96 -8.29
N LEU A 86 7.17 -8.34 -7.08
CA LEU A 86 8.40 -7.81 -6.48
C LEU A 86 9.64 -8.28 -7.23
N ILE A 87 9.69 -9.56 -7.62
CA ILE A 87 10.74 -10.17 -8.42
C ILE A 87 10.81 -9.47 -9.78
N GLN A 88 9.67 -9.29 -10.46
CA GLN A 88 9.63 -8.60 -11.75
C GLN A 88 10.09 -7.15 -11.64
N SER A 89 9.66 -6.44 -10.60
CA SER A 89 10.06 -5.04 -10.36
C SER A 89 11.56 -4.93 -10.04
N GLY A 90 12.08 -5.85 -9.23
CA GLY A 90 13.51 -5.93 -8.92
C GLY A 90 14.32 -6.25 -10.17
N LYS A 91 13.89 -7.24 -10.96
CA LYS A 91 14.55 -7.66 -12.20
C LYS A 91 14.68 -6.50 -13.17
N GLN A 92 13.61 -5.74 -13.41
CA GLN A 92 13.67 -4.57 -14.27
C GLN A 92 14.67 -3.52 -13.78
N CYS A 93 14.81 -3.32 -12.47
CA CYS A 93 15.83 -2.40 -11.96
C CYS A 93 17.26 -2.95 -12.18
N VAL A 94 17.45 -4.27 -12.12
CA VAL A 94 18.73 -4.92 -12.47
C VAL A 94 19.02 -4.80 -13.96
N ASP A 95 18.02 -5.00 -14.81
CA ASP A 95 18.16 -4.89 -16.26
C ASP A 95 18.57 -3.47 -16.68
N ILE A 96 18.02 -2.43 -16.03
CA ILE A 96 18.36 -1.02 -16.30
C ILE A 96 19.79 -0.67 -15.88
N LEU A 97 20.20 -1.08 -14.67
CA LEU A 97 21.55 -0.75 -14.16
C LEU A 97 22.65 -1.68 -14.66
N GLY A 98 22.27 -2.85 -15.18
CA GLY A 98 23.17 -3.93 -15.57
C GLY A 98 23.39 -4.95 -14.45
N ALA A 99 23.34 -6.23 -14.82
CA ALA A 99 23.53 -7.37 -13.91
C ALA A 99 24.88 -7.36 -13.16
N ASN A 100 25.92 -6.82 -13.80
CA ASN A 100 27.29 -6.78 -13.29
C ASN A 100 27.61 -5.51 -12.49
N PHE A 101 26.64 -4.61 -12.29
CA PHE A 101 26.85 -3.39 -11.52
C PHE A 101 27.35 -3.71 -10.11
N GLU A 102 28.40 -3.01 -9.66
CA GLU A 102 29.01 -3.23 -8.35
C GLU A 102 28.15 -2.59 -7.24
N VAL A 103 27.68 -3.41 -6.30
CA VAL A 103 26.75 -2.97 -5.25
C VAL A 103 27.37 -1.91 -4.34
N SER A 104 28.68 -1.94 -4.14
CA SER A 104 29.44 -0.99 -3.32
C SER A 104 29.37 0.45 -3.85
N GLU A 105 29.22 0.60 -5.17
CA GLU A 105 29.13 1.88 -5.88
C GLU A 105 27.71 2.45 -5.93
N PHE A 106 26.73 1.72 -5.40
CA PHE A 106 25.33 2.15 -5.46
C PHE A 106 25.11 3.45 -4.67
N SER A 107 24.67 4.49 -5.38
CA SER A 107 24.45 5.82 -4.85
C SER A 107 23.07 6.36 -5.25
N ARG A 108 22.84 7.65 -4.95
CA ARG A 108 21.62 8.34 -5.39
C ARG A 108 21.50 8.38 -6.93
N LEU A 109 22.63 8.43 -7.65
CA LEU A 109 22.66 8.50 -9.11
C LEU A 109 21.94 7.32 -9.76
N GLN A 110 22.11 6.11 -9.21
CA GLN A 110 21.48 4.90 -9.74
C GLN A 110 19.95 4.94 -9.61
N TYR A 111 19.41 5.58 -8.56
CA TYR A 111 17.97 5.81 -8.49
C TYR A 111 17.50 6.79 -9.56
N ASP A 112 18.26 7.86 -9.79
CA ASP A 112 17.90 8.87 -10.79
C ASP A 112 17.96 8.29 -12.22
N LEU A 113 18.92 7.40 -12.52
CA LEU A 113 18.99 6.63 -13.77
C LEU A 113 17.77 5.72 -13.96
N ILE A 114 17.38 4.97 -12.91
CA ILE A 114 16.18 4.13 -12.95
C ILE A 114 14.94 5.00 -13.20
N ILE A 115 14.84 6.16 -12.57
CA ILE A 115 13.69 7.05 -12.77
C ILE A 115 13.66 7.57 -14.20
N ALA A 116 14.79 8.02 -14.75
CA ALA A 116 14.87 8.56 -16.11
C ALA A 116 14.38 7.52 -17.13
N GLU A 117 14.95 6.32 -17.11
CA GLU A 117 14.59 5.22 -18.02
C GLU A 117 13.11 4.80 -17.88
N LEU A 118 12.61 4.67 -16.64
CA LEU A 118 11.20 4.31 -16.43
C LEU A 118 10.23 5.43 -16.82
N SER A 119 10.68 6.68 -16.80
CA SER A 119 9.89 7.83 -17.24
C SER A 119 9.84 7.92 -18.77
N GLU A 120 10.92 7.58 -19.47
CA GLU A 120 10.94 7.42 -20.93
C GLU A 120 9.98 6.33 -21.41
N GLN A 121 9.76 5.30 -20.59
CA GLN A 121 8.75 4.26 -20.83
C GLN A 121 7.31 4.71 -20.48
N GLU A 122 7.08 6.00 -20.22
CA GLU A 122 5.79 6.61 -19.89
C GLU A 122 5.04 5.94 -18.71
N LEU A 123 5.79 5.35 -17.77
CA LEU A 123 5.18 4.71 -16.60
C LEU A 123 4.71 5.75 -15.59
N SER A 124 3.53 5.53 -15.01
CA SER A 124 3.02 6.40 -13.94
C SER A 124 3.98 6.45 -12.74
N ASN A 125 4.08 7.61 -12.07
CA ASN A 125 4.88 7.81 -10.86
C ASN A 125 4.64 6.77 -9.77
N ALA A 126 3.39 6.32 -9.56
CA ALA A 126 3.07 5.26 -8.61
C ALA A 126 3.67 3.90 -8.99
N THR A 127 3.83 3.62 -10.29
CA THR A 127 4.52 2.43 -10.79
C THR A 127 6.03 2.56 -10.63
N ILE A 128 6.60 3.73 -10.91
CA ILE A 128 8.02 4.04 -10.66
C ILE A 128 8.34 3.85 -9.16
N ASN A 129 7.56 4.45 -8.27
CA ASN A 129 7.71 4.29 -6.82
C ASN A 129 7.67 2.84 -6.34
N ARG A 130 6.81 2.02 -6.94
CA ARG A 130 6.74 0.58 -6.64
C ARG A 130 8.02 -0.16 -7.04
N LYS A 131 8.64 0.20 -8.16
CA LYS A 131 9.94 -0.36 -8.59
C LYS A 131 11.08 0.13 -7.70
N LEU A 132 11.11 1.43 -7.39
CA LEU A 132 12.06 2.01 -6.44
C LEU A 132 11.96 1.38 -5.05
N ALA A 133 10.75 1.02 -4.60
CA ALA A 133 10.54 0.30 -3.35
C ALA A 133 11.13 -1.12 -3.38
N ALA A 134 11.02 -1.84 -4.51
CA ALA A 134 11.67 -3.14 -4.67
C ALA A 134 13.20 -3.01 -4.64
N MET A 135 13.77 -2.04 -5.38
CA MET A 135 15.19 -1.73 -5.33
C MET A 135 15.63 -1.33 -3.91
N SER A 136 14.85 -0.53 -3.18
CA SER A 136 15.16 -0.16 -1.80
C SER A 136 15.24 -1.38 -0.87
N VAL A 137 14.45 -2.43 -1.09
CA VAL A 137 14.60 -3.68 -0.33
C VAL A 137 15.94 -4.34 -0.63
N MET A 138 16.35 -4.40 -1.90
CA MET A 138 17.65 -4.97 -2.29
C MET A 138 18.80 -4.20 -1.65
N ILE A 139 18.78 -2.87 -1.73
CA ILE A 139 19.84 -2.02 -1.19
C ILE A 139 19.90 -2.07 0.34
N ARG A 140 18.76 -2.21 1.04
CA ARG A 140 18.77 -2.45 2.48
C ARG A 140 19.38 -3.80 2.83
N ALA A 141 19.04 -4.85 2.08
CA ALA A 141 19.66 -6.16 2.26
C ALA A 141 21.18 -6.10 2.03
N ALA A 142 21.66 -5.34 1.04
CA ALA A 142 23.08 -5.09 0.82
C ALA A 142 23.77 -4.45 2.03
N VAL A 143 23.11 -3.50 2.70
CA VAL A 143 23.63 -2.89 3.93
C VAL A 143 23.64 -3.88 5.10
N GLU A 144 22.64 -4.74 5.22
CA GLU A 144 22.57 -5.77 6.27
C GLU A 144 23.71 -6.78 6.15
N ILE A 145 24.03 -7.23 4.93
CA ILE A 145 25.15 -8.14 4.66
C ILE A 145 26.51 -7.44 4.54
N GLY A 146 26.54 -6.11 4.70
CA GLY A 146 27.74 -5.28 4.66
C GLY A 146 28.27 -4.95 3.25
N ALA A 147 27.59 -5.35 2.17
CA ALA A 147 28.01 -5.06 0.78
C ALA A 147 27.88 -3.58 0.40
N LEU A 148 27.14 -2.80 1.20
CA LEU A 148 27.03 -1.36 1.08
C LEU A 148 27.07 -0.73 2.47
N ASN A 149 27.80 0.37 2.64
CA ASN A 149 27.93 1.02 3.94
C ASN A 149 26.61 1.64 4.42
N ARG A 150 25.87 2.29 3.51
CA ARG A 150 24.62 2.98 3.82
C ARG A 150 23.71 3.03 2.60
N ALA A 151 22.42 2.80 2.82
CA ALA A 151 21.41 2.95 1.78
C ALA A 151 21.15 4.45 1.48
N PRO A 152 21.24 4.91 0.22
CA PRO A 152 20.83 6.26 -0.16
C PRO A 152 19.32 6.47 0.04
N LYS A 153 18.92 7.72 0.25
CA LYS A 153 17.50 8.09 0.38
C LYS A 153 16.80 7.85 -0.97
N VAL A 154 15.70 7.10 -0.94
CA VAL A 154 14.89 6.81 -2.12
C VAL A 154 14.13 8.08 -2.56
N PRO A 155 14.32 8.55 -3.80
CA PRO A 155 13.59 9.68 -4.36
C PRO A 155 12.21 9.26 -4.85
N LEU A 156 11.25 9.16 -3.92
CA LEU A 156 9.86 8.89 -4.29
C LEU A 156 9.28 10.05 -5.11
N GLN A 157 8.67 9.71 -6.24
CA GLN A 157 7.99 10.63 -7.14
C GLN A 157 6.62 11.00 -6.56
N GLU A 158 6.15 12.20 -6.86
CA GLU A 158 4.81 12.62 -6.47
C GLU A 158 3.76 11.78 -7.20
N GLU A 159 2.90 11.12 -6.44
CA GLU A 159 1.80 10.35 -7.00
C GLU A 159 0.58 11.25 -7.16
N GLY A 160 0.01 11.29 -8.36
CA GLY A 160 -1.25 11.99 -8.59
C GLY A 160 -2.38 11.44 -7.71
N LEU A 161 -3.46 12.23 -7.58
CA LEU A 161 -4.70 11.77 -6.98
C LEU A 161 -5.22 10.59 -7.80
N GLY A 162 -4.99 9.36 -7.33
CA GLY A 162 -5.42 8.15 -8.05
C GLY A 162 -6.90 8.23 -8.46
N ARG A 163 -7.24 7.63 -9.62
CA ARG A 163 -8.57 7.74 -10.25
C ARG A 163 -9.72 7.75 -9.23
N THR A 164 -10.41 8.88 -9.09
CA THR A 164 -11.65 9.05 -8.30
C THR A 164 -12.89 8.95 -9.19
N ARG A 165 -12.86 8.03 -10.16
CA ARG A 165 -14.01 7.73 -11.01
C ARG A 165 -15.08 7.03 -10.18
N PHE A 166 -16.34 7.45 -10.33
CA PHE A 166 -17.52 6.80 -9.76
C PHE A 166 -18.66 6.83 -10.77
N LEU A 167 -19.56 5.84 -10.72
CA LEU A 167 -20.67 5.70 -11.67
C LEU A 167 -21.78 6.73 -11.44
N THR A 168 -22.31 7.27 -12.55
CA THR A 168 -23.58 8.00 -12.54
C THR A 168 -24.76 7.02 -12.36
N VAL A 169 -25.94 7.56 -12.06
CA VAL A 169 -27.18 6.77 -11.94
C VAL A 169 -27.54 6.10 -13.27
N ASP A 170 -27.36 6.82 -14.38
CA ASP A 170 -27.65 6.31 -15.72
C ASP A 170 -26.68 5.21 -16.13
N GLU A 171 -25.38 5.36 -15.84
CA GLU A 171 -24.37 4.33 -16.11
C GLU A 171 -24.64 3.05 -15.33
N GLU A 172 -24.96 3.16 -14.03
CA GLU A 172 -25.36 2.00 -13.22
C GLU A 172 -26.58 1.31 -13.83
N THR A 173 -27.61 2.09 -14.19
CA THR A 173 -28.85 1.55 -14.73
C THR A 173 -28.60 0.82 -16.06
N LYS A 174 -27.80 1.40 -16.96
CA LYS A 174 -27.40 0.77 -18.23
C LYS A 174 -26.59 -0.50 -17.98
N LEU A 175 -25.67 -0.48 -17.02
CA LEU A 175 -24.84 -1.62 -16.65
C LEU A 175 -25.66 -2.80 -16.10
N LEU A 176 -26.55 -2.53 -15.15
CA LEU A 176 -27.38 -3.59 -14.55
C LEU A 176 -28.36 -4.19 -15.57
N LYS A 177 -28.97 -3.37 -16.42
CA LYS A 177 -29.82 -3.84 -17.53
C LYS A 177 -29.06 -4.67 -18.55
N LEU A 178 -27.79 -4.33 -18.82
CA LEU A 178 -26.96 -5.10 -19.73
C LEU A 178 -26.70 -6.51 -19.20
N PHE A 179 -26.31 -6.63 -17.93
CA PHE A 179 -26.07 -7.95 -17.32
C PHE A 179 -27.33 -8.80 -17.29
N GLU A 180 -28.48 -8.20 -17.01
CA GLU A 180 -29.78 -8.88 -17.10
C GLU A 180 -30.05 -9.39 -18.52
N LYS A 181 -29.89 -8.53 -19.54
CA LYS A 181 -30.05 -8.92 -20.95
C LYS A 181 -29.09 -10.04 -21.39
N TRP A 182 -27.89 -10.08 -20.84
CA TRP A 182 -26.88 -11.10 -21.15
C TRP A 182 -27.04 -12.38 -20.32
N GLY A 183 -28.03 -12.45 -19.42
CA GLY A 183 -28.23 -13.60 -18.52
C GLY A 183 -27.12 -13.75 -17.48
N MET A 184 -26.38 -12.67 -17.18
CA MET A 184 -25.27 -12.64 -16.22
C MET A 184 -25.75 -12.21 -14.84
N ASP A 185 -26.76 -12.89 -14.30
CA ASP A 185 -27.38 -12.50 -13.03
C ASP A 185 -26.40 -12.56 -11.84
N ASP A 186 -25.39 -13.42 -11.92
CA ASP A 186 -24.32 -13.53 -10.92
C ASP A 186 -23.39 -12.31 -10.91
N VAL A 187 -23.02 -11.81 -12.09
CA VAL A 187 -22.26 -10.57 -12.24
C VAL A 187 -23.12 -9.36 -11.84
N ARG A 188 -24.42 -9.38 -12.17
CA ARG A 188 -25.39 -8.35 -11.77
C ARG A 188 -25.52 -8.27 -10.25
N ALA A 189 -25.74 -9.41 -9.59
CA ALA A 189 -25.84 -9.52 -8.14
C ALA A 189 -24.54 -9.07 -7.45
N PHE A 190 -23.37 -9.48 -7.97
CA PHE A 190 -22.08 -9.00 -7.51
C PHE A 190 -21.95 -7.47 -7.63
N THR A 191 -22.40 -6.90 -8.75
CA THR A 191 -22.31 -5.46 -9.02
C THR A 191 -23.15 -4.67 -8.02
N ILE A 192 -24.40 -5.08 -7.78
CA ILE A 192 -25.31 -4.46 -6.79
C ILE A 192 -24.70 -4.54 -5.38
N PHE A 193 -24.25 -5.72 -4.98
CA PHE A 193 -23.63 -5.92 -3.68
C PHE A 193 -22.37 -5.06 -3.49
N ALA A 194 -21.53 -4.93 -4.52
CA ALA A 194 -20.32 -4.12 -4.48
C ALA A 194 -20.62 -2.61 -4.41
N LEU A 195 -21.67 -2.14 -5.10
CA LEU A 195 -22.14 -0.75 -5.05
C LEU A 195 -22.66 -0.36 -3.67
N ASP A 196 -23.34 -1.29 -2.99
CA ASP A 196 -24.01 -1.01 -1.72
C ASP A 196 -23.06 -1.18 -0.54
N THR A 197 -22.26 -2.24 -0.53
CA THR A 197 -21.34 -2.53 0.60
C THR A 197 -19.99 -1.85 0.46
N GLY A 198 -19.60 -1.47 -0.76
CA GLY A 198 -18.28 -0.93 -1.05
C GLY A 198 -17.15 -1.89 -0.70
N GLY A 199 -17.36 -3.21 -0.64
CA GLY A 199 -16.33 -4.17 -0.27
C GLY A 199 -15.13 -4.19 -1.24
N ARG A 200 -13.94 -4.60 -0.76
CA ARG A 200 -12.82 -4.90 -1.67
C ARG A 200 -13.11 -6.20 -2.43
N LEU A 201 -12.76 -6.25 -3.72
CA LEU A 201 -13.02 -7.42 -4.57
C LEU A 201 -12.63 -8.74 -3.88
N SER A 202 -11.37 -8.90 -3.50
CA SER A 202 -10.89 -10.14 -2.87
C SER A 202 -11.58 -10.51 -1.55
N ALA A 203 -12.10 -9.51 -0.81
CA ALA A 203 -12.84 -9.71 0.43
C ALA A 203 -14.27 -10.18 0.12
N MET A 204 -14.96 -9.54 -0.83
CA MET A 204 -16.29 -9.95 -1.28
C MET A 204 -16.29 -11.38 -1.85
N LEU A 205 -15.30 -11.68 -2.70
CA LEU A 205 -15.10 -13.03 -3.23
C LEU A 205 -14.74 -14.08 -2.16
N GLY A 206 -14.33 -13.65 -0.97
CA GLY A 206 -13.97 -14.51 0.14
C GLY A 206 -15.11 -14.76 1.14
N LEU A 207 -16.24 -14.07 1.02
CA LEU A 207 -17.38 -14.23 1.92
C LEU A 207 -17.97 -15.64 1.79
N GLY A 208 -18.29 -16.26 2.91
CA GLY A 208 -19.13 -17.45 2.99
C GLY A 208 -20.54 -17.10 3.46
N TRP A 209 -21.50 -18.01 3.29
CA TRP A 209 -22.87 -17.78 3.77
C TRP A 209 -22.96 -17.56 5.29
N GLY A 210 -22.04 -18.14 6.06
CA GLY A 210 -21.94 -17.93 7.51
C GLY A 210 -21.43 -16.55 7.92
N ASP A 211 -20.94 -15.72 6.98
CA ASP A 211 -20.55 -14.33 7.26
C ASP A 211 -21.76 -13.37 7.26
N PHE A 212 -22.95 -13.86 6.88
CA PHE A 212 -24.18 -13.09 6.80
C PHE A 212 -25.07 -13.30 8.03
N GLY A 213 -25.69 -12.22 8.51
CA GLY A 213 -26.68 -12.29 9.59
C GLY A 213 -27.98 -12.95 9.16
N GLU A 214 -28.87 -13.17 10.14
CA GLU A 214 -30.20 -13.74 9.89
C GLU A 214 -30.94 -12.97 8.80
N LYS A 215 -31.64 -13.69 7.92
CA LYS A 215 -32.38 -13.14 6.77
C LYS A 215 -31.56 -12.22 5.86
N LEU A 216 -30.23 -12.38 5.85
CA LEU A 216 -29.30 -11.51 5.13
C LEU A 216 -29.40 -10.05 5.58
N SER A 217 -29.72 -9.79 6.85
CA SER A 217 -29.80 -8.44 7.42
C SER A 217 -28.46 -7.69 7.37
N THR A 218 -27.36 -8.40 7.58
CA THR A 218 -26.01 -7.85 7.65
C THR A 218 -24.99 -8.76 6.96
N VAL A 219 -23.82 -8.21 6.65
CA VAL A 219 -22.63 -8.96 6.22
C VAL A 219 -21.43 -8.55 7.06
N THR A 220 -20.63 -9.52 7.51
CA THR A 220 -19.44 -9.26 8.33
C THR A 220 -18.15 -9.62 7.60
N TYR A 221 -17.24 -8.65 7.48
CA TYR A 221 -15.93 -8.82 6.86
C TYR A 221 -14.87 -9.18 7.91
N TRP A 222 -14.78 -10.44 8.33
CA TRP A 222 -13.78 -10.91 9.30
C TRP A 222 -12.36 -11.00 8.73
N LYS A 223 -12.25 -11.44 7.47
CA LYS A 223 -10.98 -11.93 6.87
C LYS A 223 -10.26 -10.92 5.98
N ASP A 224 -10.69 -9.65 5.99
CA ASP A 224 -10.01 -8.62 5.19
C ASP A 224 -8.73 -8.16 5.90
N LYS A 225 -7.59 -8.80 5.59
CA LYS A 225 -6.27 -8.47 6.17
C LYS A 225 -5.93 -6.97 6.09
N LYS A 226 -6.44 -6.25 5.08
CA LYS A 226 -6.14 -4.83 4.88
C LYS A 226 -7.12 -3.89 5.61
N SER A 227 -8.14 -4.42 6.28
CA SER A 227 -9.14 -3.65 7.02
C SER A 227 -9.27 -4.13 8.46
N PRO A 228 -9.79 -3.28 9.36
CA PRO A 228 -10.41 -3.79 10.57
C PRO A 228 -11.66 -4.62 10.22
N PRO A 229 -12.02 -5.63 11.05
CA PRO A 229 -13.32 -6.28 10.98
C PRO A 229 -14.45 -5.27 11.06
N ARG A 230 -15.53 -5.50 10.31
CA ARG A 230 -16.73 -4.66 10.33
C ARG A 230 -17.95 -5.43 9.85
N THR A 231 -19.10 -5.04 10.37
CA THR A 231 -20.41 -5.55 9.97
C THR A 231 -21.19 -4.42 9.30
N LEU A 232 -21.74 -4.69 8.12
CA LEU A 232 -22.52 -3.72 7.35
C LEU A 232 -23.96 -4.20 7.22
N PRO A 233 -24.97 -3.33 7.42
CA PRO A 233 -26.34 -3.64 7.04
C PRO A 233 -26.45 -3.75 5.52
N LEU A 234 -27.25 -4.71 5.06
CA LEU A 234 -27.53 -4.90 3.64
C LEU A 234 -28.80 -4.16 3.23
N THR A 235 -28.77 -3.58 2.03
CA THR A 235 -29.94 -2.98 1.38
C THR A 235 -30.90 -4.09 0.92
N GLU A 236 -32.19 -3.77 0.76
CA GLU A 236 -33.15 -4.75 0.26
C GLU A 236 -32.76 -5.29 -1.12
N ARG A 237 -32.32 -4.42 -2.04
CA ARG A 237 -31.86 -4.86 -3.37
C ARG A 237 -30.68 -5.84 -3.30
N SER A 238 -29.75 -5.64 -2.37
CA SER A 238 -28.65 -6.59 -2.17
C SER A 238 -29.16 -7.92 -1.60
N LYS A 239 -30.11 -7.88 -0.66
CA LYS A 239 -30.72 -9.10 -0.09
C LYS A 239 -31.44 -9.90 -1.16
N ASP A 240 -32.24 -9.26 -2.00
CA ASP A 240 -33.02 -9.91 -3.05
C ASP A 240 -32.10 -10.68 -4.02
N GLU A 241 -31.02 -10.05 -4.47
CA GLU A 241 -30.04 -10.69 -5.37
C GLU A 241 -29.28 -11.83 -4.71
N LEU A 242 -28.93 -11.68 -3.42
CA LEU A 242 -28.28 -12.75 -2.67
C LEU A 242 -29.22 -13.95 -2.44
N ARG A 243 -30.53 -13.74 -2.23
CA ARG A 243 -31.50 -14.84 -2.13
C ARG A 243 -31.57 -15.62 -3.44
N LYS A 244 -31.72 -14.92 -4.58
CA LYS A 244 -31.72 -15.54 -5.91
C LYS A 244 -30.43 -16.33 -6.17
N LEU A 245 -29.28 -15.80 -5.76
CA LEU A 245 -28.01 -16.51 -5.90
C LEU A 245 -27.94 -17.77 -5.05
N LYS A 246 -28.43 -17.72 -3.81
CA LYS A 246 -28.45 -18.87 -2.92
C LYS A 246 -29.36 -19.98 -3.46
N GLU A 247 -30.50 -19.62 -4.06
CA GLU A 247 -31.40 -20.56 -4.71
C GLU A 247 -30.79 -21.17 -5.98
N ARG A 248 -30.09 -20.35 -6.78
CA ARG A 248 -29.45 -20.81 -8.02
C ARG A 248 -28.21 -21.69 -7.77
N TYR A 249 -27.45 -21.39 -6.72
CA TYR A 249 -26.21 -22.07 -6.36
C TYR A 249 -26.23 -22.53 -4.90
N PRO A 250 -27.08 -23.50 -4.54
CA PRO A 250 -27.29 -23.91 -3.15
C PRO A 250 -26.04 -24.54 -2.52
N ASP A 251 -25.22 -25.21 -3.32
CA ASP A 251 -24.01 -25.91 -2.87
C ASP A 251 -22.77 -25.00 -2.79
N GLU A 252 -22.85 -23.77 -3.30
CA GLU A 252 -21.71 -22.85 -3.24
C GLU A 252 -21.50 -22.37 -1.80
N PRO A 253 -20.26 -22.42 -1.26
CA PRO A 253 -19.97 -22.05 0.13
C PRO A 253 -20.19 -20.57 0.45
N GLY A 254 -20.45 -19.73 -0.56
CA GLY A 254 -20.74 -18.32 -0.41
C GLY A 254 -21.17 -17.68 -1.73
N PRO A 255 -21.71 -16.46 -1.70
CA PRO A 255 -22.44 -15.86 -2.83
C PRO A 255 -21.57 -15.60 -4.06
N PHE A 256 -20.25 -15.40 -3.88
CA PHE A 256 -19.35 -14.99 -4.96
C PHE A 256 -18.09 -15.86 -5.05
N ARG A 257 -18.07 -17.02 -4.36
CA ARG A 257 -16.87 -17.87 -4.30
C ARG A 257 -16.58 -18.56 -5.61
N MET A 258 -17.59 -18.83 -6.43
CA MET A 258 -17.44 -19.35 -7.78
C MET A 258 -16.56 -18.47 -8.69
N PHE A 259 -16.45 -17.16 -8.43
CA PHE A 259 -15.54 -16.29 -9.17
C PHE A 259 -14.07 -16.42 -8.75
N ARG A 260 -13.76 -17.05 -7.60
CA ARG A 260 -12.37 -17.35 -7.20
C ARG A 260 -11.81 -18.56 -7.93
N SER A 261 -12.62 -19.61 -8.10
CA SER A 261 -12.20 -20.87 -8.73
C SER A 261 -12.10 -20.73 -10.24
N LYS A 262 -12.93 -19.88 -10.85
CA LYS A 262 -13.01 -19.72 -12.32
C LYS A 262 -12.03 -18.67 -12.90
N ASN A 263 -10.78 -18.62 -12.42
CA ASN A 263 -9.65 -17.86 -13.00
C ASN A 263 -10.01 -16.67 -13.92
N GLY A 264 -10.52 -15.57 -13.36
CA GLY A 264 -10.71 -14.33 -14.10
C GLY A 264 -12.02 -14.18 -14.88
N VAL A 265 -12.95 -15.14 -14.84
CA VAL A 265 -14.27 -15.05 -15.51
C VAL A 265 -15.02 -13.76 -15.18
N LEU A 266 -15.05 -13.36 -13.91
CA LEU A 266 -15.66 -12.08 -13.50
C LEU A 266 -15.01 -10.88 -14.21
N ARG A 267 -13.68 -10.89 -14.33
CA ARG A 267 -12.94 -9.81 -14.98
C ARG A 267 -13.19 -9.79 -16.48
N THR A 268 -13.18 -10.95 -17.13
CA THR A 268 -13.48 -11.07 -18.56
C THR A 268 -14.89 -10.56 -18.90
N HIS A 269 -15.90 -10.95 -18.11
CA HIS A 269 -17.27 -10.46 -18.30
C HIS A 269 -17.39 -8.97 -18.02
N TRP A 270 -16.71 -8.49 -16.98
CA TRP A 270 -16.65 -7.07 -16.66
C TRP A 270 -16.08 -6.25 -17.81
N ASP A 271 -14.86 -6.60 -18.26
CA ASP A 271 -14.15 -5.87 -19.31
C ASP A 271 -14.96 -5.88 -20.62
N ARG A 272 -15.57 -7.01 -20.99
CA ARG A 272 -16.49 -7.10 -22.13
C ARG A 272 -17.69 -6.15 -22.01
N ALA A 273 -18.29 -6.04 -20.83
CA ALA A 273 -19.42 -5.15 -20.60
C ALA A 273 -18.99 -3.67 -20.67
N MET A 274 -17.83 -3.31 -20.11
CA MET A 274 -17.31 -1.95 -20.18
C MET A 274 -17.04 -1.53 -21.61
N THR A 275 -16.40 -2.37 -22.42
CA THR A 275 -16.17 -2.10 -23.85
C THR A 275 -17.50 -1.95 -24.61
N HIS A 276 -18.51 -2.79 -24.31
CA HIS A 276 -19.82 -2.68 -24.95
C HIS A 276 -20.54 -1.36 -24.63
N LEU A 277 -20.41 -0.86 -23.40
CA LEU A 277 -21.01 0.39 -22.95
C LEU A 277 -20.14 1.62 -23.20
N LYS A 278 -18.94 1.45 -23.77
CA LYS A 278 -17.92 2.50 -23.96
C LYS A 278 -17.52 3.19 -22.64
N LEU A 279 -17.32 2.37 -21.60
CA LEU A 279 -16.94 2.78 -20.25
C LEU A 279 -15.52 2.27 -19.89
N ASP A 280 -14.55 2.51 -20.77
CA ASP A 280 -13.19 1.94 -20.65
C ASP A 280 -12.41 2.45 -19.42
N ASP A 281 -12.88 3.53 -18.79
CA ASP A 281 -12.33 4.10 -17.56
C ASP A 281 -12.91 3.46 -16.28
N VAL A 282 -13.95 2.63 -16.41
CA VAL A 282 -14.64 1.97 -15.30
C VAL A 282 -14.05 0.57 -15.05
N VAL A 283 -13.47 0.39 -13.88
CA VAL A 283 -12.97 -0.91 -13.41
C VAL A 283 -13.84 -1.43 -12.27
N ILE A 284 -13.69 -2.71 -11.90
CA ILE A 284 -14.49 -3.29 -10.79
C ILE A 284 -14.38 -2.46 -9.49
N HIS A 285 -13.20 -1.90 -9.20
CA HIS A 285 -13.02 -1.05 -8.00
C HIS A 285 -13.72 0.31 -8.09
N THR A 286 -14.14 0.75 -9.28
CA THR A 286 -15.02 1.91 -9.46
C THR A 286 -16.32 1.72 -8.67
N LEU A 287 -16.86 0.50 -8.57
CA LEU A 287 -18.06 0.22 -7.75
C LEU A 287 -17.88 0.61 -6.29
N ARG A 288 -16.70 0.32 -5.74
CA ARG A 288 -16.31 0.71 -4.38
C ARG A 288 -16.15 2.23 -4.26
N HIS A 289 -15.57 2.89 -5.26
CA HIS A 289 -15.48 4.35 -5.30
C HIS A 289 -16.87 5.00 -5.37
N THR A 290 -17.80 4.42 -6.13
CA THR A 290 -19.21 4.84 -6.21
C THR A 290 -19.90 4.77 -4.85
N CYS A 291 -19.73 3.67 -4.11
CA CYS A 291 -20.27 3.54 -2.75
C CYS A 291 -19.81 4.69 -1.85
N ALA A 292 -18.49 4.92 -1.74
CA ALA A 292 -17.95 5.98 -0.91
C ALA A 292 -18.40 7.37 -1.35
N SER A 293 -18.38 7.63 -2.66
CA SER A 293 -18.81 8.91 -3.24
C SER A 293 -20.27 9.20 -2.91
N ARG A 294 -21.16 8.22 -3.04
CA ARG A 294 -22.59 8.37 -2.73
C ARG A 294 -22.89 8.64 -1.27
N LEU A 295 -22.13 8.02 -0.36
CA LEU A 295 -22.27 8.27 1.07
C LEU A 295 -21.85 9.72 1.38
N VAL A 296 -20.69 10.16 0.86
CA VAL A 296 -20.20 11.52 1.10
C VAL A 296 -21.11 12.58 0.46
N GLN A 297 -21.59 12.35 -0.76
CA GLN A 297 -22.56 13.23 -1.43
C GLN A 297 -23.88 13.36 -0.66
N ARG A 298 -24.24 12.36 0.14
CA ARG A 298 -25.42 12.38 1.03
C ARG A 298 -25.10 12.88 2.44
N SER A 299 -24.02 13.65 2.58
CA SER A 299 -23.59 14.25 3.84
C SER A 299 -23.28 13.25 4.96
N VAL A 300 -22.95 11.99 4.62
CA VAL A 300 -22.50 11.03 5.64
C VAL A 300 -21.10 11.43 6.08
N ASP A 301 -20.93 11.58 7.40
CA ASP A 301 -19.66 11.91 8.05
C ASP A 301 -18.51 11.01 7.58
N LEU A 302 -17.34 11.63 7.33
CA LEU A 302 -16.18 10.94 6.76
C LEU A 302 -15.62 9.84 7.69
N ARG A 303 -15.79 9.92 9.02
CA ARG A 303 -15.41 8.81 9.91
C ARG A 303 -16.37 7.64 9.77
N ARG A 304 -17.68 7.89 9.63
CA ARG A 304 -18.65 6.82 9.33
C ARG A 304 -18.38 6.17 7.98
N VAL A 305 -18.06 6.97 6.95
CA VAL A 305 -17.61 6.43 5.66
C VAL A 305 -16.30 5.63 5.81
N GLN A 306 -15.33 6.12 6.59
CA GLN A 306 -14.09 5.39 6.87
C GLN A 306 -14.37 4.00 7.48
N GLN A 307 -15.27 3.94 8.45
CA GLN A 307 -15.71 2.70 9.08
C GLN A 307 -16.43 1.78 8.08
N TRP A 308 -17.41 2.30 7.34
CA TRP A 308 -18.15 1.56 6.30
C TRP A 308 -17.22 0.94 5.26
N MET A 309 -16.25 1.72 4.77
CA MET A 309 -15.29 1.27 3.77
C MET A 309 -14.21 0.35 4.36
N GLY A 310 -13.98 0.36 5.68
CA GLY A 310 -12.87 -0.37 6.31
C GLY A 310 -11.51 0.25 5.97
N HIS A 311 -11.41 1.57 5.97
CA HIS A 311 -10.13 2.27 5.77
C HIS A 311 -9.35 2.38 7.08
N ARG A 312 -8.11 1.87 7.11
CA ARG A 312 -7.23 2.01 8.29
C ARG A 312 -6.81 3.45 8.58
N SER A 313 -6.60 4.24 7.52
CA SER A 313 -6.25 5.65 7.63
C SER A 313 -7.37 6.50 7.03
N ILE A 314 -7.73 7.57 7.75
CA ILE A 314 -8.70 8.57 7.27
C ILE A 314 -8.23 9.26 5.98
N GLN A 315 -6.91 9.34 5.75
CA GLN A 315 -6.34 9.90 4.52
C GLN A 315 -6.86 9.22 3.24
N THR A 316 -7.18 7.92 3.32
CA THR A 316 -7.80 7.21 2.18
C THR A 316 -9.23 7.68 1.93
N THR A 317 -9.98 8.02 2.99
CA THR A 317 -11.35 8.54 2.87
C THR A 317 -11.38 10.01 2.49
N LEU A 318 -10.39 10.80 2.89
CA LEU A 318 -10.29 12.23 2.54
C LEU A 318 -10.25 12.47 1.03
N ARG A 319 -9.88 11.46 0.23
CA ARG A 319 -9.98 11.51 -1.24
C ARG A 319 -11.39 11.83 -1.75
N TYR A 320 -12.43 11.51 -0.99
CA TYR A 320 -13.83 11.80 -1.34
C TYR A 320 -14.35 13.09 -0.72
N ALA A 321 -13.59 13.76 0.16
CA ALA A 321 -14.08 14.90 0.94
C ALA A 321 -14.57 16.07 0.06
N HIS A 322 -13.98 16.25 -1.12
CA HIS A 322 -14.40 17.26 -2.10
C HIS A 322 -15.81 17.03 -2.66
N LEU A 323 -16.38 15.83 -2.47
CA LEU A 323 -17.75 15.50 -2.88
C LEU A 323 -18.79 15.83 -1.80
N ALA A 324 -18.36 16.24 -0.61
CA ALA A 324 -19.26 16.62 0.46
C ALA A 324 -20.02 17.90 0.06
N PRO A 325 -21.34 17.98 0.30
CA PRO A 325 -22.08 19.21 0.06
C PRO A 325 -21.47 20.38 0.84
N SER A 326 -21.23 21.50 0.17
CA SER A 326 -20.67 22.72 0.75
C SER A 326 -21.77 23.59 1.38
N ASP A 327 -22.57 23.03 2.28
CA ASP A 327 -23.62 23.81 2.95
C ASP A 327 -23.07 24.53 4.19
N LEU A 328 -22.28 25.58 3.94
CA LEU A 328 -21.74 26.43 5.02
C LEU A 328 -22.82 27.26 5.71
N LEU A 329 -23.92 27.58 5.03
CA LEU A 329 -25.04 28.36 5.59
C LEU A 329 -25.87 27.52 6.56
N GLY A 330 -26.17 26.26 6.23
CA GLY A 330 -26.80 25.32 7.15
C GLY A 330 -25.96 25.08 8.41
N MET A 331 -24.63 25.11 8.31
CA MET A 331 -23.74 24.99 9.47
C MET A 331 -23.85 26.17 10.43
N ALA A 332 -24.02 27.40 9.94
CA ALA A 332 -24.26 28.56 10.80
C ALA A 332 -25.56 28.38 11.60
N GLY A 333 -26.64 27.92 10.96
CA GLY A 333 -27.91 27.64 11.62
C GLY A 333 -27.80 26.58 12.74
N VAL A 334 -26.95 25.56 12.57
CA VAL A 334 -26.68 24.57 13.62
C VAL A 334 -26.02 25.22 14.86
N LEU A 335 -25.09 26.16 14.65
CA LEU A 335 -24.44 26.87 15.76
C LEU A 335 -25.41 27.84 16.47
N GLU A 336 -26.33 28.45 15.73
CA GLU A 336 -27.35 29.33 16.29
C GLU A 336 -28.37 28.55 17.14
N GLN A 337 -28.78 27.35 16.72
CA GLN A 337 -29.70 26.49 17.49
C GLN A 337 -29.12 26.11 18.86
N HIS A 338 -27.81 25.92 18.97
CA HIS A 338 -27.15 25.67 20.25
C HIS A 338 -27.28 26.88 21.21
N THR A 339 -27.19 28.09 20.67
CA THR A 339 -27.29 29.33 21.45
C THR A 339 -28.72 29.55 21.96
N GLN A 340 -29.72 29.21 21.15
CA GLN A 340 -31.13 29.32 21.52
C GLN A 340 -31.55 28.27 22.57
N GLN A 341 -31.05 27.03 22.49
CA GLN A 341 -31.35 25.99 23.49
C GLN A 341 -30.76 26.30 24.88
N GLN A 342 -29.58 26.93 24.95
CA GLN A 342 -29.01 27.38 26.22
C GLN A 342 -29.80 28.52 26.85
N ALA A 343 -30.33 29.44 26.03
CA ALA A 343 -31.15 30.55 26.52
C ALA A 343 -32.50 30.06 27.09
N VAL A 344 -33.08 28.99 26.55
CA VAL A 344 -34.35 28.41 27.03
C VAL A 344 -34.18 27.54 28.28
N GLN A 345 -33.00 26.96 28.52
CA GLN A 345 -32.70 26.17 29.74
C GLN A 345 -32.22 27.02 30.93
N ALA A 346 -31.90 28.30 30.70
CA ALA A 346 -31.43 29.24 31.73
C ALA A 346 -32.57 30.10 32.33
N VAL A 347 -33.81 29.88 31.89
CA VAL A 347 -35.06 30.43 32.43
C VAL A 347 -35.80 29.31 33.15
#